data_AF-A0A800CCQ3-F1
#
_entry.id   AF-A0A800CCQ3-F1
#
_cell.length_a   1.000
_cell.length_b   1.000
_cell.length_c   1.000
_cell.angle_alpha   90.00
_cell.angle_beta   90.00
_cell.angle_gamma   90.00
#
_symmetry.space_group_name_H-M   'P 1'
#
loop_
_entity.id
_entity.type
_entity.pdbx_description
1 polymer ?
#
loop_
_entity_poly.entity_id
_entity_poly.type
_entity_poly.pdbx_seq_one_letter_code
_entity_poly.pdbx_strand_id
1 'polypeptide(L)'
;EGYEYDESNYAKEIVAESSGVYHEIVPTAEQFVSDLPELIYALDEPVAGPGLFPQYRVSKLARENVKVVLGGQGGDEIFGGYARYLVGYLEQALKGAIFETNEEGRYLVTLDSIIDQLPMLKQYRPLLSHFLSRGLFDNMDERYFHLIDRTHDLEHTLSPDFLSTFDRRQIFEDFQKVFNHPDTLSYINKMTHFDQKTLLPALLQVEDRVSMMVSLESRVPLLDTRMLIL
;
A
#
# COMPACT_ATOMS: atom_id res chain seq x y z
N GLU A 1 -12.41 11.45 -0.61
CA GLU A 1 -12.70 10.35 0.34
C GLU A 1 -13.50 10.95 1.50
N GLY A 2 -14.41 10.21 2.13
CA GLY A 2 -15.35 10.78 3.12
C GLY A 2 -14.67 11.28 4.41
N TYR A 3 -15.46 11.86 5.33
CA TYR A 3 -14.96 12.39 6.62
C TYR A 3 -14.20 11.36 7.50
N GLU A 4 -14.39 10.07 7.26
CA GLU A 4 -13.72 8.99 8.00
C GLU A 4 -12.21 8.85 7.67
N TYR A 5 -11.75 9.45 6.56
CA TYR A 5 -10.36 9.41 6.09
C TYR A 5 -9.66 10.77 6.24
N ASP A 6 -10.28 11.71 6.95
CA ASP A 6 -9.70 13.03 7.18
C ASP A 6 -8.69 13.00 8.34
N GLU A 7 -7.41 13.15 8.01
CA GLU A 7 -6.30 13.16 8.95
C GLU A 7 -5.94 14.58 9.43
N SER A 8 -6.70 15.62 9.06
CA SER A 8 -6.40 17.02 9.38
C SER A 8 -6.34 17.28 10.89
N ASN A 9 -7.10 16.56 11.69
CA ASN A 9 -7.06 16.67 13.16
C ASN A 9 -5.71 16.21 13.71
N TYR A 10 -5.18 15.08 13.24
CA TYR A 10 -3.85 14.60 13.65
C TYR A 10 -2.75 15.57 13.20
N ALA A 11 -2.87 16.15 12.00
CA ALA A 11 -1.94 17.17 11.53
C ALA A 11 -1.96 18.43 12.43
N LYS A 12 -3.15 18.86 12.87
CA LYS A 12 -3.32 20.02 13.78
C LYS A 12 -2.71 19.74 15.17
N GLU A 13 -2.88 18.53 15.70
CA GLU A 13 -2.26 18.11 16.96
C GLU A 13 -0.73 18.14 16.89
N ILE A 14 -0.13 17.59 15.83
CA ILE A 14 1.33 17.61 15.63
C ILE A 14 1.84 19.06 15.51
N VAL A 15 1.13 19.91 14.76
CA VAL A 15 1.57 21.31 14.62
C VAL A 15 1.49 22.05 15.97
N ALA A 16 0.47 21.80 16.79
CA ALA A 16 0.32 22.42 18.11
C ALA A 16 1.49 22.12 19.06
N GLU A 17 2.16 20.98 18.91
CA GLU A 17 3.35 20.61 19.68
C GLU A 17 4.68 21.00 19.01
N SER A 18 4.62 21.67 17.86
CA SER A 18 5.78 22.08 17.09
C SER A 18 5.85 23.60 16.92
N SER A 19 6.96 24.10 16.36
CA SER A 19 7.07 25.48 15.88
C SER A 19 6.65 25.63 14.41
N GLY A 20 5.93 24.65 13.86
CA GLY A 20 5.51 24.62 12.46
C GLY A 20 4.36 25.58 12.15
N VAL A 21 4.21 25.93 10.87
CA VAL A 21 3.05 26.66 10.36
C VAL A 21 2.12 25.66 9.66
N TYR A 22 0.85 25.66 10.05
CA TYR A 22 -0.15 24.77 9.46
C TYR A 22 -0.71 25.34 8.16
N HIS A 23 -0.74 24.51 7.12
CA HIS A 23 -1.39 24.79 5.84
C HIS A 23 -2.35 23.64 5.52
N GLU A 24 -3.57 23.98 5.10
CA GLU A 24 -4.63 23.01 4.80
C GLU A 24 -5.21 23.26 3.40
N ILE A 25 -5.56 22.19 2.71
CA ILE A 25 -6.32 22.25 1.47
C ILE A 25 -7.40 21.17 1.50
N VAL A 26 -8.60 21.54 1.04
CA VAL A 26 -9.73 20.61 0.84
C VAL A 26 -10.01 20.54 -0.66
N PRO A 27 -9.47 19.54 -1.37
CA PRO A 27 -9.68 19.41 -2.81
C PRO A 27 -11.14 19.13 -3.17
N THR A 28 -11.62 19.68 -4.29
CA THR A 28 -12.99 19.47 -4.77
C THR A 28 -13.05 18.45 -5.91
N ALA A 29 -14.25 17.93 -6.19
CA ALA A 29 -14.48 17.03 -7.32
C ALA A 29 -14.20 17.70 -8.67
N GLU A 30 -14.53 18.99 -8.80
CA GLU A 30 -14.25 19.77 -10.01
C GLU A 30 -12.74 19.90 -10.24
N GLN A 31 -11.97 20.10 -9.16
CA GLN A 31 -10.51 20.12 -9.23
C GLN A 31 -9.94 18.75 -9.62
N PHE A 32 -10.54 17.66 -9.13
CA PHE A 32 -10.15 16.33 -9.56
C PHE A 32 -10.33 16.16 -11.07
N VAL A 33 -11.50 16.52 -11.61
CA VAL A 33 -11.78 16.42 -13.04
C VAL A 33 -10.86 17.33 -13.86
N SER A 34 -10.55 18.54 -13.38
CA SER A 34 -9.67 19.46 -14.10
C SER A 34 -8.21 19.03 -14.10
N ASP A 35 -7.72 18.47 -13.00
CA ASP A 35 -6.31 18.12 -12.80
C ASP A 35 -5.98 16.73 -13.39
N LEU A 36 -6.98 15.87 -13.57
CA LEU A 36 -6.79 14.48 -14.02
C LEU A 36 -6.03 14.34 -15.36
N PRO A 37 -6.31 15.14 -16.42
CA PRO A 37 -5.55 15.03 -17.66
C PRO A 37 -4.05 15.33 -17.50
N GLU A 38 -3.69 16.33 -16.69
CA GLU A 38 -2.29 16.67 -16.42
C GLU A 38 -1.62 15.59 -15.55
N LEU A 39 -2.35 15.03 -14.59
CA LEU A 39 -1.87 13.92 -13.75
C LEU A 39 -1.60 12.67 -14.60
N ILE A 40 -2.51 12.31 -15.51
CA ILE A 40 -2.32 11.18 -16.43
C ILE A 40 -1.08 11.41 -17.29
N TYR A 41 -0.92 12.62 -17.84
CA TYR A 41 0.24 12.96 -18.66
C TYR A 41 1.55 12.84 -17.87
N ALA A 42 1.59 13.33 -16.63
CA ALA A 42 2.80 13.29 -15.82
C ALA A 42 3.18 11.90 -15.33
N LEU A 43 2.23 10.97 -15.21
CA LEU A 43 2.48 9.62 -14.75
C LEU A 43 3.01 8.67 -15.83
N ASP A 44 2.79 8.97 -17.11
CA ASP A 44 3.04 8.13 -18.30
C ASP A 44 2.37 6.74 -18.31
N GLU A 45 1.90 6.25 -17.18
CA GLU A 45 1.26 4.94 -17.02
C GLU A 45 0.13 4.98 -15.99
N PRO A 46 -0.86 4.07 -16.09
CA PRO A 46 -1.93 4.00 -15.11
C PRO A 46 -1.38 3.55 -13.74
N VAL A 47 -1.74 4.30 -12.70
CA VAL A 47 -1.39 3.96 -11.31
C VAL A 47 -2.64 3.58 -10.53
N ALA A 48 -2.50 2.57 -9.66
CA ALA A 48 -3.60 2.10 -8.83
C ALA A 48 -3.52 2.74 -7.44
N GLY A 49 -4.47 3.64 -7.14
CA GLY A 49 -4.63 4.16 -5.78
C GLY A 49 -5.23 5.56 -5.73
N PRO A 50 -6.03 5.88 -4.70
CA PRO A 50 -6.69 7.18 -4.60
C PRO A 50 -5.75 8.31 -4.17
N GLY A 51 -4.57 7.99 -3.62
CA GLY A 51 -3.65 8.96 -3.01
C GLY A 51 -3.00 9.95 -3.98
N LEU A 52 -2.99 9.63 -5.29
CA LEU A 52 -2.38 10.46 -6.33
C LEU A 52 -2.86 11.92 -6.31
N PHE A 53 -4.19 12.12 -6.33
CA PHE A 53 -4.77 13.45 -6.45
C PHE A 53 -4.59 14.27 -5.16
N PRO A 54 -4.93 13.76 -3.95
CA PRO A 54 -4.63 14.47 -2.71
C PRO A 54 -3.15 14.85 -2.60
N GLN A 55 -2.24 13.94 -2.95
CA GLN A 55 -0.81 14.20 -2.92
C GLN A 55 -0.40 15.35 -3.85
N TYR A 56 -0.92 15.39 -5.08
CA TYR A 56 -0.68 16.50 -6.01
C TYR A 56 -1.15 17.83 -5.42
N ARG A 57 -2.35 17.86 -4.83
CA ARG A 57 -2.93 19.09 -4.25
C ARG A 57 -2.14 19.59 -3.04
N VAL A 58 -1.71 18.68 -2.16
CA VAL A 58 -0.84 19.02 -1.03
C VAL A 58 0.53 19.49 -1.53
N SER A 59 1.11 18.84 -2.54
CA SER A 59 2.38 19.25 -3.14
C SER A 59 2.30 20.64 -3.76
N LYS A 60 1.20 20.95 -4.46
CA LYS A 60 0.92 22.26 -5.05
C LYS A 60 0.86 23.35 -3.98
N LEU A 61 0.17 23.09 -2.86
CA LEU A 61 0.11 24.00 -1.71
C LEU A 61 1.49 24.18 -1.05
N ALA A 62 2.21 23.09 -0.78
CA ALA A 62 3.53 23.14 -0.16
C ALA A 62 4.51 23.96 -1.00
N ARG A 63 4.42 23.84 -2.33
CA ARG A 63 5.29 24.55 -3.27
C ARG A 63 5.18 26.08 -3.21
N GLU A 64 4.04 26.61 -2.79
CA GLU A 64 3.85 28.05 -2.59
C GLU A 64 4.76 28.60 -1.48
N ASN A 65 5.18 27.73 -0.55
CA ASN A 65 5.90 28.10 0.67
C ASN A 65 7.35 27.59 0.69
N VAL A 66 7.60 26.40 0.14
CA VAL A 66 8.92 25.72 0.19
C VAL A 66 9.32 25.11 -1.15
N LYS A 67 10.59 24.73 -1.25
CA LYS A 67 11.15 23.98 -2.40
C LYS A 67 11.40 22.51 -2.11
N VAL A 68 11.49 22.16 -0.83
CA VAL A 68 11.84 20.82 -0.35
C VAL A 68 10.86 20.41 0.75
N VAL A 69 10.38 19.18 0.71
CA VAL A 69 9.56 18.55 1.75
C VAL A 69 10.16 17.22 2.20
N LEU A 70 9.84 16.81 3.42
CA LEU A 70 10.14 15.48 3.94
C LEU A 70 8.86 14.65 3.91
N GLY A 71 8.83 13.62 3.07
CA GLY A 71 7.71 12.70 2.90
C GLY A 71 7.83 11.45 3.78
N GLY A 72 6.70 10.85 4.14
CA GLY A 72 6.63 9.61 4.90
C GLY A 72 6.72 8.33 4.05
N GLN A 73 6.85 8.45 2.73
CA GLN A 73 6.83 7.30 1.81
C GLN A 73 7.92 6.28 2.16
N GLY A 74 7.58 5.00 2.07
CA GLY A 74 8.46 3.89 2.44
C GLY A 74 8.35 3.46 3.90
N GLY A 75 7.67 4.22 4.77
CA GLY A 75 7.51 3.85 6.17
C GLY A 75 6.80 2.51 6.36
N ASP A 76 5.71 2.28 5.62
CA ASP A 76 4.92 1.06 5.76
C ASP A 76 5.69 -0.19 5.29
N GLU A 77 6.49 -0.09 4.23
CA GLU A 77 7.29 -1.18 3.69
C GLU A 77 8.48 -1.55 4.57
N ILE A 78 9.07 -0.57 5.26
CA ILE A 78 10.20 -0.80 6.16
C ILE A 78 9.73 -1.29 7.52
N PHE A 79 8.64 -0.76 8.06
CA PHE A 79 8.18 -1.04 9.42
C PHE A 79 6.98 -1.99 9.50
N GLY A 80 6.47 -2.50 8.38
CA GLY A 80 5.35 -3.43 8.39
C GLY A 80 4.00 -2.76 8.67
N GLY A 81 3.80 -1.52 8.19
CA GLY A 81 2.64 -0.69 8.55
C GLY A 81 1.32 -1.08 7.88
N TYR A 82 1.36 -1.92 6.84
CA TYR A 82 0.13 -2.31 6.15
C TYR A 82 -0.69 -3.35 6.90
N ALA A 83 -1.99 -3.08 7.05
CA ALA A 83 -2.94 -4.01 7.67
C ALA A 83 -2.99 -5.40 6.98
N ARG A 84 -2.65 -5.49 5.68
CA ARG A 84 -2.59 -6.77 4.96
C ARG A 84 -1.59 -7.77 5.55
N TYR A 85 -0.52 -7.28 6.19
CA TYR A 85 0.42 -8.15 6.90
C TYR A 85 -0.24 -8.83 8.11
N LEU A 86 -1.04 -8.07 8.86
CA LEU A 86 -1.83 -8.62 9.97
C LEU A 86 -2.88 -9.63 9.49
N VAL A 87 -3.47 -9.41 8.30
CA VAL A 87 -4.35 -10.40 7.68
C VAL A 87 -3.60 -11.70 7.41
N GLY A 88 -2.42 -11.64 6.78
CA GLY A 88 -1.61 -12.82 6.52
C GLY A 88 -1.21 -13.56 7.80
N TYR A 89 -0.87 -12.81 8.86
CA TYR A 89 -0.60 -13.40 10.18
C TYR A 89 -1.82 -14.11 10.79
N LEU A 90 -3.00 -13.50 10.72
CA LEU A 90 -4.24 -14.10 11.20
C LEU A 90 -4.53 -15.43 10.49
N GLU A 91 -4.32 -15.50 9.18
CA GLU A 91 -4.49 -16.74 8.42
C GLU A 91 -3.54 -17.84 8.87
N GLN A 92 -2.25 -17.52 9.04
CA GLN A 92 -1.26 -18.49 9.48
C GLN A 92 -1.52 -18.95 10.91
N ALA A 93 -1.97 -18.07 11.80
CA ALA A 93 -2.36 -18.44 13.15
C ALA A 93 -3.55 -19.41 13.16
N LEU A 94 -4.56 -19.19 12.32
CA LEU A 94 -5.72 -20.07 12.19
C LEU A 94 -5.33 -21.43 11.58
N LYS A 95 -4.59 -21.44 10.47
CA LYS A 95 -4.08 -22.67 9.84
C LYS A 95 -3.22 -23.48 10.81
N GLY A 96 -2.30 -22.81 11.49
CA GLY A 96 -1.39 -23.39 12.48
C GLY A 96 -2.13 -24.06 13.63
N ALA A 97 -3.17 -23.40 14.14
CA ALA A 97 -4.01 -23.95 15.20
C ALA A 97 -4.86 -25.15 14.73
N ILE A 98 -5.32 -25.16 13.48
CA ILE A 98 -6.15 -26.23 12.92
C ILE A 98 -5.34 -27.48 12.57
N PHE A 99 -4.19 -27.30 11.93
CA PHE A 99 -3.38 -28.41 11.42
C PHE A 99 -2.24 -28.83 12.35
N GLU A 100 -2.07 -28.13 13.48
CA GLU A 100 -0.99 -28.36 14.45
C GLU A 100 0.41 -28.25 13.80
N THR A 101 0.50 -27.53 12.69
CA THR A 101 1.71 -27.31 11.89
C THR A 101 1.63 -25.97 11.20
N ASN A 102 2.77 -25.31 10.99
CA ASN A 102 2.88 -24.11 10.18
C ASN A 102 3.75 -24.38 8.95
N GLU A 103 3.35 -23.81 7.81
CA GLU A 103 4.14 -23.81 6.58
C GLU A 103 5.48 -23.03 6.77
N GLU A 104 5.60 -22.23 7.84
CA GLU A 104 6.73 -21.33 8.14
C GLU A 104 7.86 -21.91 9.02
N GLY A 105 7.75 -23.14 9.54
CA GLY A 105 8.74 -23.70 10.47
C GLY A 105 8.68 -23.09 11.89
N ARG A 106 9.80 -23.01 12.64
CA ARG A 106 9.82 -22.75 14.11
C ARG A 106 9.15 -21.46 14.64
N TYR A 107 8.77 -20.50 13.80
CA TYR A 107 8.16 -19.25 14.22
C TYR A 107 6.64 -19.38 14.19
N LEU A 108 6.07 -19.86 15.30
CA LEU A 108 4.64 -20.03 15.43
C LEU A 108 3.99 -18.68 15.73
N VAL A 109 3.39 -18.08 14.71
CA VAL A 109 2.45 -16.98 14.92
C VAL A 109 1.22 -17.57 15.59
N THR A 110 0.87 -17.04 16.74
CA THR A 110 -0.32 -17.48 17.48
C THR A 110 -1.34 -16.35 17.51
N LEU A 111 -2.62 -16.70 17.67
CA LEU A 111 -3.66 -15.68 17.87
C LEU A 111 -3.34 -14.78 19.07
N ASP A 112 -2.76 -15.35 20.13
CA ASP A 112 -2.34 -14.62 21.33
C ASP A 112 -1.31 -13.52 21.00
N SER A 113 -0.35 -13.83 20.12
CA SER A 113 0.69 -12.86 19.73
C SER A 113 0.21 -11.65 18.92
N ILE A 114 -1.01 -11.70 18.37
CA ILE A 114 -1.57 -10.64 17.50
C ILE A 114 -2.89 -10.05 18.01
N ILE A 115 -3.40 -10.54 19.14
CA ILE A 115 -4.76 -10.25 19.61
C ILE A 115 -4.99 -8.76 19.84
N ASP A 116 -3.97 -8.05 20.33
CA ASP A 116 -4.02 -6.62 20.62
C ASP A 116 -4.05 -5.75 19.35
N GLN A 117 -3.54 -6.27 18.23
CA GLN A 117 -3.50 -5.59 16.94
C GLN A 117 -4.75 -5.87 16.10
N LEU A 118 -5.45 -7.01 16.33
CA LEU A 118 -6.67 -7.38 15.59
C LEU A 118 -7.77 -6.32 15.55
N PRO A 119 -7.99 -5.46 16.57
CA PRO A 119 -8.98 -4.37 16.49
C PRO A 119 -8.77 -3.42 15.30
N MET A 120 -7.54 -3.26 14.79
CA MET A 120 -7.26 -2.48 13.58
C MET A 120 -8.01 -3.00 12.35
N LEU A 121 -8.30 -4.31 12.30
CA LEU A 121 -9.00 -4.93 11.19
C LEU A 121 -10.49 -4.55 11.08
N LYS A 122 -11.06 -3.85 12.06
CA LYS A 122 -12.47 -3.41 12.04
C LYS A 122 -12.81 -2.58 10.81
N GLN A 123 -11.90 -1.70 10.39
CA GLN A 123 -12.09 -0.85 9.21
C GLN A 123 -11.95 -1.60 7.88
N TYR A 124 -11.35 -2.80 7.90
CA TYR A 124 -11.15 -3.64 6.73
C TYR A 124 -12.20 -4.75 6.59
N ARG A 125 -13.31 -4.68 7.31
CA ARG A 125 -14.36 -5.72 7.29
C ARG A 125 -14.86 -6.06 5.88
N PRO A 126 -15.14 -5.11 4.97
CA PRO A 126 -15.58 -5.45 3.62
C PRO A 126 -14.51 -6.25 2.84
N LEU A 127 -13.25 -5.81 2.93
CA LEU A 127 -12.11 -6.49 2.33
C LEU A 127 -11.97 -7.91 2.88
N LEU A 128 -12.02 -8.08 4.20
CA LEU A 128 -11.92 -9.39 4.86
C LEU A 128 -13.06 -10.33 4.45
N SER A 129 -14.29 -9.83 4.37
CA SER A 129 -15.43 -10.64 3.91
C SER A 129 -15.22 -11.14 2.48
N HIS A 130 -14.77 -10.28 1.57
CA HIS A 130 -14.48 -10.69 0.19
C HIS A 130 -13.32 -11.70 0.15
N PHE A 131 -12.22 -11.38 0.82
CA PHE A 131 -11.02 -12.19 0.85
C PHE A 131 -11.27 -13.60 1.43
N LEU A 132 -11.93 -13.69 2.58
CA LEU A 132 -12.25 -14.97 3.23
C LEU A 132 -13.32 -15.76 2.48
N SER A 133 -14.16 -15.12 1.66
CA SER A 133 -15.14 -15.85 0.83
C SER A 133 -14.48 -16.70 -0.27
N ARG A 134 -13.22 -16.41 -0.61
CA ARG A 134 -12.42 -17.16 -1.58
C ARG A 134 -11.73 -18.39 -1.00
N GLY A 135 -11.91 -18.66 0.29
CA GLY A 135 -11.32 -19.81 0.99
C GLY A 135 -10.42 -19.35 2.14
N LEU A 136 -9.69 -20.30 2.73
CA LEU A 136 -8.65 -20.05 3.75
C LEU A 136 -7.39 -20.90 3.58
N PHE A 137 -7.50 -22.04 2.88
CA PHE A 137 -6.54 -23.14 3.01
C PHE A 137 -5.59 -23.31 1.84
N ASP A 138 -5.63 -22.42 0.84
CA ASP A 138 -4.70 -22.42 -0.31
C ASP A 138 -3.28 -22.01 0.12
N ASN A 139 -2.30 -22.23 -0.76
CA ASN A 139 -0.89 -21.91 -0.50
C ASN A 139 -0.68 -20.39 -0.28
N MET A 140 0.36 -20.02 0.47
CA MET A 140 0.68 -18.61 0.80
C MET A 140 0.66 -17.66 -0.40
N ASP A 141 1.21 -18.07 -1.53
CA ASP A 141 1.28 -17.25 -2.75
C ASP A 141 -0.10 -16.99 -3.36
N GLU A 142 -0.94 -18.03 -3.49
CA GLU A 142 -2.34 -17.89 -3.92
C GLU A 142 -3.11 -16.95 -2.99
N ARG A 143 -2.95 -17.14 -1.67
CA ARG A 143 -3.59 -16.29 -0.64
C ARG A 143 -3.17 -14.84 -0.79
N TYR A 144 -1.87 -14.55 -0.83
CA TYR A 144 -1.40 -13.18 -0.92
C TYR A 144 -1.75 -12.53 -2.25
N PHE A 145 -1.67 -13.28 -3.36
CA PHE A 145 -2.06 -12.79 -4.67
C PHE A 145 -3.53 -12.34 -4.67
N HIS A 146 -4.44 -13.15 -4.13
CA HIS A 146 -5.85 -12.75 -3.99
C HIS A 146 -6.06 -11.51 -3.10
N LEU A 147 -5.20 -11.29 -2.10
CA LEU A 147 -5.29 -10.15 -1.20
C LEU A 147 -4.89 -8.83 -1.87
N ILE A 148 -3.94 -8.88 -2.82
CA ILE A 148 -3.41 -7.69 -3.51
C ILE A 148 -3.99 -7.49 -4.92
N ASP A 149 -4.62 -8.52 -5.49
CA ASP A 149 -5.18 -8.51 -6.84
C ASP A 149 -6.47 -7.68 -6.92
N ARG A 150 -6.34 -6.49 -7.51
CA ARG A 150 -7.44 -5.54 -7.75
C ARG A 150 -8.09 -5.67 -9.14
N THR A 151 -7.72 -6.68 -9.92
CA THR A 151 -8.20 -6.80 -11.31
C THR A 151 -9.67 -7.18 -11.41
N HIS A 152 -10.24 -7.81 -10.38
CA HIS A 152 -11.64 -8.25 -10.36
C HIS A 152 -12.66 -7.13 -10.62
N ASP A 153 -12.37 -5.91 -10.16
CA ASP A 153 -13.27 -4.76 -10.38
C ASP A 153 -13.05 -4.08 -11.74
N LEU A 154 -11.97 -4.42 -12.45
CA LEU A 154 -11.56 -3.76 -13.69
C LEU A 154 -12.11 -4.44 -14.96
N GLU A 155 -12.59 -5.68 -14.86
CA GLU A 155 -13.10 -6.45 -16.01
C GLU A 155 -14.20 -5.72 -16.80
N HIS A 156 -15.00 -4.90 -16.11
CA HIS A 156 -16.07 -4.12 -16.73
C HIS A 156 -15.63 -2.76 -17.28
N THR A 157 -14.41 -2.32 -16.96
CA THR A 157 -13.86 -1.02 -17.35
C THR A 157 -12.85 -1.15 -18.49
N LEU A 158 -12.19 -2.30 -18.61
CA LEU A 158 -11.17 -2.57 -19.62
C LEU A 158 -11.81 -2.90 -20.98
N SER A 159 -11.11 -2.55 -22.06
CA SER A 159 -11.59 -2.84 -23.42
C SER A 159 -11.53 -4.34 -23.72
N PRO A 160 -12.44 -4.87 -24.55
CA PRO A 160 -12.41 -6.27 -24.98
C PRO A 160 -11.07 -6.67 -25.63
N ASP A 161 -10.47 -5.76 -26.40
CA ASP A 161 -9.18 -5.98 -27.06
C ASP A 161 -8.07 -6.20 -26.03
N PHE A 162 -8.03 -5.40 -24.96
CA PHE A 162 -7.07 -5.58 -23.88
C PHE A 162 -7.29 -6.90 -23.13
N LEU A 163 -8.55 -7.21 -22.78
CA LEU A 163 -8.92 -8.45 -22.10
C LEU A 163 -8.54 -9.69 -22.92
N SER A 164 -8.56 -9.61 -24.25
CA SER A 164 -8.15 -10.73 -25.12
C SER A 164 -6.65 -11.05 -25.03
N THR A 165 -5.83 -10.07 -24.63
CA THR A 165 -4.38 -10.23 -24.41
C THR A 165 -4.01 -10.47 -22.96
N PHE A 166 -4.98 -10.33 -22.04
CA PHE A 166 -4.76 -10.43 -20.61
C PHE A 166 -4.67 -11.89 -20.19
N ASP A 167 -3.48 -12.32 -19.74
CA ASP A 167 -3.26 -13.65 -19.19
C ASP A 167 -3.03 -13.57 -17.68
N ARG A 168 -4.10 -13.83 -16.92
CA ARG A 168 -4.06 -13.85 -15.46
C ARG A 168 -3.10 -14.91 -14.91
N ARG A 169 -2.98 -16.04 -15.60
CA ARG A 169 -2.08 -17.11 -15.18
C ARG A 169 -0.63 -16.66 -15.33
N GLN A 170 -0.28 -16.02 -16.45
CA GLN A 170 1.05 -15.46 -16.64
C GLN A 170 1.39 -14.42 -15.56
N ILE A 171 0.44 -13.55 -15.21
CA ILE A 171 0.61 -12.56 -14.12
C ILE A 171 0.88 -13.25 -12.78
N PHE A 172 0.13 -14.30 -12.47
CA PHE A 172 0.36 -15.07 -11.23
C PHE A 172 1.73 -15.77 -11.24
N GLU A 173 2.14 -16.35 -12.37
CA GLU A 173 3.47 -16.97 -12.51
C GLU A 173 4.60 -15.92 -12.36
N ASP A 174 4.41 -14.70 -12.85
CA ASP A 174 5.36 -13.60 -12.67
C ASP A 174 5.41 -13.10 -11.22
N PHE A 175 4.25 -13.00 -10.56
CA PHE A 175 4.15 -12.74 -9.12
C PHE A 175 4.92 -13.79 -8.30
N GLN A 176 4.72 -15.08 -8.59
CA GLN A 176 5.37 -16.16 -7.86
C GLN A 176 6.91 -16.08 -7.93
N LYS A 177 7.49 -15.65 -9.06
CA LYS A 177 8.95 -15.50 -9.21
C LYS A 177 9.55 -14.52 -8.20
N VAL A 178 8.79 -13.48 -7.81
CA VAL A 178 9.24 -12.48 -6.84
C VAL A 178 8.84 -12.87 -5.42
N PHE A 179 7.61 -13.36 -5.24
CA PHE A 179 7.06 -13.70 -3.94
C PHE A 179 7.75 -14.92 -3.30
N ASN A 180 8.01 -15.97 -4.09
CA ASN A 180 8.64 -17.21 -3.64
C ASN A 180 10.17 -17.18 -3.70
N HIS A 181 10.78 -16.03 -3.38
CA HIS A 181 12.24 -15.90 -3.35
C HIS A 181 12.86 -16.95 -2.40
N PRO A 182 13.97 -17.62 -2.77
CA PRO A 182 14.54 -18.70 -1.95
C PRO A 182 14.94 -18.28 -0.53
N ASP A 183 15.33 -17.01 -0.35
CA ASP A 183 15.76 -16.46 0.94
C ASP A 183 14.59 -15.99 1.83
N THR A 184 13.34 -16.05 1.35
CA THR A 184 12.15 -15.65 2.11
C THR A 184 11.40 -16.87 2.63
N LEU A 185 11.72 -17.27 3.88
CA LEU A 185 11.18 -18.49 4.49
C LEU A 185 9.78 -18.33 5.09
N SER A 186 9.52 -17.24 5.80
CA SER A 186 8.21 -16.95 6.41
C SER A 186 7.30 -16.19 5.46
N TYR A 187 5.99 -16.28 5.67
CA TYR A 187 4.98 -15.56 4.91
C TYR A 187 5.19 -14.05 4.98
N ILE A 188 5.49 -13.52 6.17
CA ILE A 188 5.79 -12.09 6.33
C ILE A 188 7.00 -11.67 5.49
N ASN A 189 8.08 -12.46 5.47
CA ASN A 189 9.26 -12.15 4.68
C ASN A 189 8.95 -12.20 3.18
N LYS A 190 8.07 -13.10 2.74
CA LYS A 190 7.60 -13.15 1.34
C LYS A 190 6.78 -11.90 0.99
N MET A 191 5.83 -11.50 1.85
CA MET A 191 5.00 -10.32 1.66
C MET A 191 5.84 -9.04 1.62
N THR A 192 6.71 -8.81 2.61
CA THR A 192 7.54 -7.60 2.69
C THR A 192 8.58 -7.56 1.58
N HIS A 193 9.20 -8.69 1.23
CA HIS A 193 10.11 -8.77 0.08
C HIS A 193 9.39 -8.40 -1.22
N PHE A 194 8.21 -8.96 -1.45
CA PHE A 194 7.42 -8.65 -2.64
C PHE A 194 7.11 -7.16 -2.72
N ASP A 195 6.63 -6.57 -1.63
CA ASP A 195 6.29 -5.15 -1.57
C ASP A 195 7.51 -4.25 -1.77
N GLN A 196 8.66 -4.57 -1.16
CA GLN A 196 9.90 -3.84 -1.37
C GLN A 196 10.41 -3.92 -2.82
N LYS A 197 10.16 -5.03 -3.51
CA LYS A 197 10.60 -5.22 -4.90
C LYS A 197 9.64 -4.66 -5.94
N THR A 198 8.37 -4.47 -5.60
CA THR A 198 7.32 -4.14 -6.59
C THR A 198 6.52 -2.89 -6.21
N LEU A 199 6.03 -2.81 -4.97
CA LEU A 199 5.18 -1.71 -4.51
C LEU A 199 6.00 -0.45 -4.21
N LEU A 200 7.07 -0.57 -3.41
CA LEU A 200 7.88 0.58 -3.01
C LEU A 200 8.43 1.37 -4.21
N PRO A 201 9.01 0.74 -5.26
CA PRO A 201 9.44 1.47 -6.44
C PRO A 201 8.30 2.22 -7.14
N ALA A 202 7.13 1.60 -7.27
CA ALA A 202 5.97 2.23 -7.89
C ALA A 202 5.46 3.44 -7.08
N LEU A 203 5.45 3.30 -5.76
CA LEU A 203 5.11 4.36 -4.81
C LEU A 203 6.09 5.54 -4.86
N LEU A 204 7.38 5.28 -5.00
CA LEU A 204 8.41 6.31 -5.15
C LEU A 204 8.33 7.01 -6.52
N GLN A 205 7.97 6.28 -7.57
CA GLN A 205 7.72 6.88 -8.88
C GLN A 205 6.55 7.86 -8.85
N VAL A 206 5.45 7.51 -8.17
CA VAL A 206 4.32 8.44 -7.98
C VAL A 206 4.76 9.66 -7.18
N GLU A 207 5.46 9.47 -6.06
CA GLU A 207 5.99 10.56 -5.23
C GLU A 207 6.84 11.56 -6.03
N ASP A 208 7.81 11.05 -6.78
CA ASP A 208 8.72 11.87 -7.57
C ASP A 208 7.98 12.62 -8.69
N ARG A 209 7.21 11.90 -9.52
CA ARG A 209 6.50 12.50 -10.65
C ARG A 209 5.52 13.58 -10.19
N VAL A 210 4.72 13.30 -9.17
CA VAL A 210 3.69 14.22 -8.66
C VAL A 210 4.29 15.47 -8.02
N SER A 211 5.34 15.31 -7.21
CA SER A 211 6.01 16.44 -6.58
C SER A 211 6.79 17.29 -7.62
N MET A 212 7.40 16.64 -8.61
CA MET A 212 8.11 17.33 -9.70
C MET A 212 7.17 18.08 -10.66
N MET A 213 5.92 17.65 -10.84
CA MET A 213 4.92 18.43 -11.61
C MET A 213 4.79 19.88 -11.13
N VAL A 214 5.01 20.10 -9.84
CA VAL A 214 4.95 21.43 -9.23
C VAL A 214 6.35 21.97 -8.87
N SER A 215 7.42 21.33 -9.32
CA SER A 215 8.81 21.69 -8.97
C SER A 215 9.07 21.71 -7.46
N LEU A 216 8.58 20.70 -6.74
CA LEU A 216 8.79 20.48 -5.31
C LEU A 216 9.65 19.24 -5.11
N GLU A 217 10.80 19.36 -4.46
CA GLU A 217 11.66 18.22 -4.12
C GLU A 217 11.11 17.48 -2.91
N SER A 218 10.69 16.21 -3.09
CA SER A 218 10.32 15.34 -1.98
C SER A 218 11.48 14.45 -1.57
N ARG A 219 11.82 14.43 -0.27
CA ARG A 219 12.84 13.55 0.31
C ARG A 219 12.17 12.56 1.26
N VAL A 220 12.59 11.30 1.19
CA VAL A 220 12.00 10.17 1.93
C VAL A 220 12.97 9.67 3.01
N PRO A 221 13.09 10.37 4.16
CA PRO A 221 14.11 10.06 5.18
C PRO A 221 13.98 8.66 5.80
N LEU A 222 12.80 8.04 5.76
CA LEU A 222 12.59 6.68 6.29
C LEU A 222 13.31 5.61 5.45
N LEU A 223 13.67 5.92 4.21
CA LEU A 223 14.45 5.04 3.33
C LEU A 223 15.95 5.32 3.36
N ASP A 224 16.41 6.17 4.27
CA ASP A 224 17.84 6.43 4.43
C ASP A 224 18.57 5.15 4.86
N THR A 225 19.70 4.84 4.22
CA THR A 225 20.48 3.64 4.52
C THR A 225 20.91 3.54 5.98
N ARG A 226 21.08 4.66 6.68
CA ARG A 226 21.38 4.69 8.11
C ARG A 226 20.24 4.17 8.98
N MET A 227 18.99 4.28 8.52
CA MET A 227 17.82 3.71 9.18
C MET A 227 17.69 2.21 8.90
N LEU A 228 18.15 1.74 7.74
CA LEU A 228 18.00 0.35 7.29
C LEU A 228 19.10 -0.61 7.78
N ILE A 229 20.24 -0.07 8.25
CA ILE A 229 21.41 -0.86 8.69
C ILE A 229 21.47 -0.99 10.23
N LEU A 230 20.55 -0.35 10.96
CA LEU A 230 20.39 -0.50 12.41
C LEU A 230 19.64 -1.79 12.77
#